data_AF-A0A965NV17-F1
#
_entry.id   AF-A0A965NV17-F1
#
_cell.length_a   1.000
_cell.length_b   1.000
_cell.length_c   1.000
_cell.angle_alpha   90.00
_cell.angle_beta   90.00
_cell.angle_gamma   90.00
#
_symmetry.space_group_name_H-M   'P 1'
#
loop_
_entity.id
_entity.type
_entity.pdbx_description
1 polymer ?
#
loop_
_entity_poly.entity_id
_entity_poly.type
_entity_poly.pdbx_seq_one_letter_code
_entity_poly.pdbx_strand_id
1 'polypeptide(L)'
;MSQINHQIHSRSALTKSRIRTMVFILIFIFTIFTLRLIDVQSIRAAKFAAKANNELTKVNTLLAPRGTIYDINGVELARSVSAINIAADQTVVGNPQKVAELIAPFLNQSVAELTIELTGTKRYVVIAKEINPDIWRSIYTAISEYNKAVMKEKDGITKRLGGLIPTRSYIRDYPNGEMTASLIGIINDQGDGSVGIESSLNPYLAGQNGRYRYANGIGNRYAGFFSTKRDGLDTIYKVGDEYLRNPVPKELDSTLKAFKKSEPDSIGYISISKDSTYVFPITNYESGLQESRGAGDNNLVSEVRQEGDMKFLYKLKVNDV
;
A
#
# COMPACT_ATOMS: atom_id res chain seq x y z
N MET A 1 -32.66 18.09 80.70
CA MET A 1 -32.24 18.71 79.42
C MET A 1 -30.73 18.60 79.12
N SER A 2 -29.83 18.54 80.11
CA SER A 2 -28.37 18.49 79.87
C SER A 2 -27.85 17.19 79.20
N GLN A 3 -28.34 16.01 79.59
CA GLN A 3 -27.85 14.73 79.03
C GLN A 3 -28.26 14.46 77.57
N ILE A 4 -29.36 15.05 77.10
CA ILE A 4 -29.87 14.88 75.73
C ILE A 4 -29.01 15.67 74.73
N ASN A 5 -28.56 16.87 75.08
CA ASN A 5 -27.66 17.68 74.24
C ASN A 5 -26.27 17.03 74.08
N HIS A 6 -25.77 16.33 75.11
CA HIS A 6 -24.47 15.67 75.05
C HIS A 6 -24.46 14.41 74.14
N GLN A 7 -25.59 13.69 74.05
CA GLN A 7 -25.74 12.54 73.13
C GLN A 7 -25.95 12.97 71.66
N ILE A 8 -26.57 14.12 71.41
CA ILE A 8 -26.76 14.65 70.04
C ILE A 8 -25.43 15.19 69.48
N HIS A 9 -24.62 15.86 70.31
CA HIS A 9 -23.27 16.28 69.92
C HIS A 9 -22.31 15.11 69.68
N SER A 10 -22.37 14.02 70.45
CA SER A 10 -21.50 12.85 70.23
C SER A 10 -21.88 12.05 68.98
N ARG A 11 -23.18 11.89 68.68
CA ARG A 11 -23.67 11.24 67.46
C ARG A 11 -23.31 12.03 66.19
N SER A 12 -23.42 13.35 66.21
CA SER A 12 -23.02 14.21 65.09
C SER A 12 -21.50 14.20 64.86
N ALA A 13 -20.69 14.16 65.92
CA ALA A 13 -19.22 14.03 65.83
C ALA A 13 -18.78 12.67 65.27
N LEU A 14 -19.39 11.56 65.71
CA LEU A 14 -19.13 10.21 65.19
C LEU A 14 -19.51 10.08 63.71
N THR A 15 -20.63 10.70 63.31
CA THR A 15 -21.09 10.71 61.91
C THR A 15 -20.16 11.53 61.02
N LYS A 16 -19.70 12.71 61.48
CA LYS A 16 -18.69 13.52 60.78
C LYS A 16 -17.35 12.81 60.64
N SER A 17 -16.92 12.06 61.67
CA SER A 17 -15.68 11.27 61.63
C SER A 17 -15.76 10.14 60.60
N ARG A 18 -16.87 9.39 60.57
CA ARG A 18 -17.10 8.32 59.58
C ARG A 18 -17.14 8.84 58.15
N ILE A 19 -17.83 9.96 57.91
CA ILE A 19 -17.87 10.62 56.59
C ILE A 19 -16.46 11.06 56.19
N ARG A 20 -15.69 11.67 57.10
CA ARG A 20 -14.31 12.10 56.81
C ARG A 20 -13.42 10.91 56.45
N THR A 21 -13.53 9.79 57.16
CA THR A 21 -12.79 8.56 56.84
C THR A 21 -13.21 8.00 55.47
N MET A 22 -14.50 7.97 55.15
CA MET A 22 -14.97 7.51 53.85
C MET A 22 -14.49 8.41 52.70
N VAL A 23 -14.54 9.72 52.88
CA VAL A 23 -14.01 10.70 51.91
C VAL A 23 -12.51 10.51 51.72
N PHE A 24 -11.76 10.29 52.80
CA PHE A 24 -10.34 9.99 52.71
C PHE A 24 -10.06 8.70 51.93
N ILE A 25 -10.81 7.63 52.18
CA ILE A 25 -10.68 6.37 51.45
C ILE A 25 -11.00 6.58 49.96
N LEU A 26 -12.05 7.34 49.65
CA LEU A 26 -12.45 7.62 48.27
C LEU A 26 -11.39 8.45 47.54
N ILE A 27 -10.86 9.50 48.16
CA ILE A 27 -9.76 10.31 47.61
C ILE A 27 -8.51 9.46 47.39
N PHE A 28 -8.19 8.58 48.34
CA PHE A 28 -7.05 7.68 48.23
C PHE A 28 -7.18 6.73 47.03
N ILE A 29 -8.36 6.12 46.84
CA ILE A 29 -8.65 5.28 45.67
C ILE A 29 -8.54 6.09 44.37
N PHE A 30 -9.12 7.29 44.32
CA PHE A 30 -9.00 8.17 43.16
C PHE A 30 -7.55 8.52 42.84
N THR A 31 -6.74 8.77 43.87
CA THR A 31 -5.31 9.08 43.71
C THR A 31 -4.57 7.90 43.08
N ILE A 32 -4.85 6.67 43.49
CA ILE A 32 -4.27 5.47 42.87
C ILE A 32 -4.65 5.37 41.38
N PHE A 33 -5.91 5.60 41.03
CA PHE A 33 -6.35 5.59 39.63
C PHE A 33 -5.69 6.68 38.80
N THR A 34 -5.55 7.90 39.34
CA THR A 34 -4.86 9.01 38.67
C THR A 34 -3.38 8.69 38.42
N LEU A 35 -2.68 8.15 39.43
CA LEU A 35 -1.29 7.72 39.26
C LEU A 35 -1.16 6.63 38.20
N ARG A 36 -2.10 5.66 38.20
CA ARG A 36 -2.14 4.61 37.18
C ARG A 36 -2.38 5.18 35.78
N LEU A 37 -3.24 6.19 35.66
CA LEU A 37 -3.55 6.84 34.39
C LEU A 37 -2.32 7.57 33.84
N ILE A 38 -1.62 8.35 34.67
CA ILE A 38 -0.37 9.05 34.30
C ILE A 38 0.70 8.05 33.85
N ASP A 39 0.85 6.94 34.58
CA ASP A 39 1.80 5.88 34.22
C ASP A 39 1.48 5.25 32.85
N VAL A 40 0.20 5.01 32.53
CA VAL A 40 -0.21 4.45 31.22
C VAL A 40 -0.10 5.49 30.09
N GLN A 41 -0.61 6.70 30.29
CA GLN A 41 -0.80 7.70 29.24
C GLN A 41 0.39 8.64 29.04
N SER A 42 1.28 8.80 30.02
CA SER A 42 2.43 9.69 29.92
C SER A 42 3.74 8.92 29.92
N ILE A 43 3.98 8.07 30.93
CA ILE A 43 5.26 7.34 31.07
C ILE A 43 5.37 6.21 30.04
N ARG A 44 4.35 5.35 29.92
CA ARG A 44 4.35 4.18 29.02
C ARG A 44 3.62 4.42 27.70
N ALA A 45 3.18 5.65 27.45
CA ALA A 45 2.42 6.05 26.27
C ALA A 45 3.11 5.61 24.98
N ALA A 46 4.39 5.96 24.84
CA ALA A 46 5.19 5.65 23.66
C ALA A 46 5.33 4.14 23.44
N LYS A 47 5.47 3.35 24.51
CA LYS A 47 5.58 1.88 24.43
C LYS A 47 4.26 1.25 23.98
N PHE A 48 3.12 1.71 24.49
CA PHE A 48 1.82 1.22 24.07
C PHE A 48 1.47 1.66 22.65
N ALA A 49 1.80 2.89 22.26
CA ALA A 49 1.65 3.38 20.90
C ALA A 49 2.52 2.58 19.91
N ALA A 50 3.79 2.31 20.25
CA ALA A 50 4.67 1.49 19.42
C ALA A 50 4.17 0.04 19.29
N LYS A 51 3.67 -0.55 20.39
CA LYS A 51 3.06 -1.88 20.36
C LYS A 51 1.82 -1.91 19.48
N ALA A 52 0.93 -0.91 19.61
CA ALA A 52 -0.24 -0.79 18.75
C ALA A 52 0.14 -0.62 17.28
N ASN A 53 1.13 0.22 16.97
CA ASN A 53 1.61 0.42 15.62
C ASN A 53 2.22 -0.85 15.01
N ASN A 54 2.94 -1.67 15.77
CA ASN A 54 3.49 -2.93 15.28
C ASN A 54 2.41 -3.99 15.01
N GLU A 55 1.37 -4.05 15.85
CA GLU A 55 0.26 -4.99 15.64
C GLU A 55 -0.63 -4.57 14.47
N LEU A 56 -0.85 -3.26 14.33
CA LEU A 56 -1.70 -2.71 13.28
C LEU A 56 -0.95 -2.64 11.94
N THR A 57 0.33 -2.29 11.91
CA THR A 57 1.03 -2.04 10.64
C THR A 57 1.57 -3.33 10.03
N LYS A 58 1.07 -3.69 8.85
CA LYS A 58 1.64 -4.69 7.96
C LYS A 58 2.42 -4.01 6.86
N VAL A 59 3.53 -4.62 6.45
CA VAL A 59 4.36 -4.15 5.33
C VAL A 59 4.35 -5.23 4.27
N ASN A 60 3.99 -4.85 3.05
CA ASN A 60 4.02 -5.73 1.90
C ASN A 60 4.96 -5.15 0.83
N THR A 61 5.56 -6.05 0.06
CA THR A 61 6.40 -5.70 -1.07
C THR A 61 5.52 -5.23 -2.23
N LEU A 62 5.86 -4.07 -2.79
CA LEU A 62 5.28 -3.59 -4.05
C LEU A 62 6.26 -3.95 -5.17
N LEU A 63 5.89 -4.91 -6.01
CA LEU A 63 6.76 -5.33 -7.11
C LEU A 63 6.98 -4.17 -8.09
N ALA A 64 8.24 -3.98 -8.49
CA ALA A 64 8.59 -3.07 -9.57
C ALA A 64 8.44 -3.77 -10.93
N PRO A 65 7.93 -3.09 -11.96
CA PRO A 65 7.98 -3.64 -13.32
C PRO A 65 9.43 -3.71 -13.79
N ARG A 66 9.79 -4.83 -14.42
CA ARG A 66 11.11 -5.02 -15.04
C ARG A 66 11.24 -4.14 -16.29
N GLY A 67 12.43 -3.59 -16.52
CA GLY A 67 12.72 -2.66 -17.63
C GLY A 67 12.43 -3.25 -19.01
N THR A 68 11.95 -2.41 -19.94
CA THR A 68 11.69 -2.79 -21.33
C THR A 68 12.99 -2.84 -22.12
N ILE A 69 13.14 -3.85 -22.98
CA ILE A 69 14.27 -3.98 -23.91
C ILE A 69 13.77 -3.61 -25.30
N TYR A 70 14.50 -2.72 -25.96
CA TYR A 70 14.20 -2.22 -27.30
C TYR A 70 15.27 -2.66 -28.30
N ASP A 71 14.87 -2.76 -29.57
CA ASP A 71 15.82 -2.82 -30.68
C ASP A 71 16.39 -1.43 -31.02
N ILE A 72 17.29 -1.36 -31.99
CA ILE A 72 17.90 -0.11 -32.46
C ILE A 72 16.90 0.89 -33.05
N ASN A 73 15.71 0.43 -33.44
CA ASN A 73 14.63 1.23 -34.04
C ASN A 73 13.55 1.60 -33.02
N GLY A 74 13.70 1.21 -31.75
CA GLY A 74 12.72 1.46 -30.68
C GLY A 74 11.57 0.45 -30.63
N VAL A 75 11.67 -0.69 -31.30
CA VAL A 75 10.67 -1.78 -31.22
C VAL A 75 10.87 -2.57 -29.93
N GLU A 76 9.79 -2.79 -29.20
CA GLU A 76 9.80 -3.58 -27.96
C GLU A 76 10.13 -5.05 -28.22
N LEU A 77 11.23 -5.52 -27.64
CA LEU A 77 11.67 -6.91 -27.72
C LEU A 77 11.30 -7.70 -26.47
N ALA A 78 11.27 -7.07 -25.31
CA ALA A 78 10.78 -7.65 -24.06
C ALA A 78 10.20 -6.57 -23.15
N ARG A 79 9.03 -6.80 -22.55
CA ARG A 79 8.33 -5.83 -21.70
C ARG A 79 7.64 -6.49 -20.51
N SER A 80 7.33 -5.69 -19.50
CA SER A 80 6.59 -6.15 -18.32
C SER A 80 5.12 -5.77 -18.43
N VAL A 81 4.24 -6.76 -18.49
CA VAL A 81 2.80 -6.56 -18.56
C VAL A 81 2.20 -6.76 -17.17
N SER A 82 1.31 -5.86 -16.77
CA SER A 82 0.62 -5.96 -15.48
C SER A 82 -0.21 -7.24 -15.39
N ALA A 83 -0.07 -7.97 -14.29
CA ALA A 83 -0.83 -9.16 -14.00
C ALA A 83 -1.27 -9.19 -12.53
N ILE A 84 -2.16 -10.12 -12.20
CA ILE A 84 -2.62 -10.37 -10.84
C ILE A 84 -2.37 -11.84 -10.51
N ASN A 85 -1.83 -12.09 -9.32
CA ASN A 85 -1.88 -13.40 -8.69
C ASN A 85 -3.04 -13.40 -7.69
N ILE A 86 -3.90 -14.42 -7.75
CA ILE A 86 -4.94 -14.62 -6.76
C ILE A 86 -4.45 -15.65 -5.75
N ALA A 87 -4.41 -15.24 -4.49
CA ALA A 87 -4.25 -16.15 -3.36
C ALA A 87 -5.55 -16.28 -2.57
N ALA A 88 -5.68 -17.36 -1.80
CA ALA A 88 -6.78 -17.59 -0.89
C ALA A 88 -6.27 -17.73 0.56
N ASP A 89 -6.96 -17.07 1.49
CA ASP A 89 -6.92 -17.36 2.91
C ASP A 89 -8.02 -18.36 3.23
N GLN A 90 -7.63 -19.64 3.31
CA GLN A 90 -8.55 -20.75 3.53
C GLN A 90 -9.28 -20.65 4.88
N THR A 91 -8.75 -19.87 5.84
CA THR A 91 -9.41 -19.63 7.14
C THR A 91 -10.55 -18.62 7.07
N VAL A 92 -10.62 -17.84 5.98
CA VAL A 92 -11.64 -16.81 5.75
C VAL A 92 -12.67 -17.24 4.70
N VAL A 93 -12.31 -18.19 3.83
CA VAL A 93 -13.22 -18.76 2.83
C VAL A 93 -14.33 -19.55 3.52
N GLY A 94 -15.51 -18.94 3.66
CA GLY A 94 -16.65 -19.58 4.35
C GLY A 94 -17.30 -20.72 3.57
N ASN A 95 -17.42 -20.60 2.24
CA ASN A 95 -18.00 -21.64 1.38
C ASN A 95 -17.10 -21.86 0.14
N PRO A 96 -16.10 -22.77 0.23
CA PRO A 96 -15.16 -23.05 -0.85
C PRO A 96 -15.85 -23.44 -2.16
N GLN A 97 -16.85 -24.32 -2.08
CA GLN A 97 -17.63 -24.78 -3.24
C GLN A 97 -18.29 -23.61 -3.96
N LYS A 98 -18.93 -22.70 -3.22
CA LYS A 98 -19.61 -21.56 -3.83
C LYS A 98 -18.64 -20.56 -4.45
N VAL A 99 -17.50 -20.32 -3.79
CA VAL A 99 -16.43 -19.49 -4.36
C VAL A 99 -15.92 -20.10 -5.66
N ALA A 100 -15.64 -21.42 -5.67
CA ALA A 100 -15.18 -22.13 -6.86
C ALA A 100 -16.17 -22.03 -8.03
N GLU A 101 -17.47 -22.23 -7.78
CA GLU A 101 -18.53 -22.08 -8.80
C GLU A 101 -18.53 -20.69 -9.46
N LEU A 102 -18.27 -19.64 -8.67
CA LEU A 102 -18.27 -18.26 -9.15
C LEU A 102 -17.01 -17.91 -9.93
N ILE A 103 -15.84 -18.42 -9.53
CA ILE A 103 -14.55 -18.01 -10.12
C ILE A 103 -14.06 -18.95 -11.23
N ALA A 104 -14.44 -20.22 -11.21
CA ALA A 104 -14.00 -21.23 -12.17
C ALA A 104 -14.19 -20.83 -13.64
N PRO A 105 -15.33 -20.23 -14.06
CA PRO A 105 -15.54 -19.82 -15.45
C PRO A 105 -14.56 -18.73 -15.92
N PHE A 106 -14.08 -17.88 -15.00
CA PHE A 106 -13.14 -16.81 -15.32
C PHE A 106 -11.70 -17.31 -15.40
N LEU A 107 -11.38 -18.38 -14.66
CA LEU A 107 -10.04 -18.97 -14.58
C LEU A 107 -9.83 -20.15 -15.54
N ASN A 108 -10.88 -20.60 -16.24
CA ASN A 108 -10.88 -21.82 -17.05
C ASN A 108 -10.38 -23.05 -16.28
N GLN A 109 -10.72 -23.15 -14.99
CA GLN A 109 -10.35 -24.25 -14.10
C GLN A 109 -11.61 -25.05 -13.71
N SER A 110 -11.44 -26.30 -13.27
CA SER A 110 -12.58 -27.07 -12.78
C SER A 110 -13.03 -26.59 -11.40
N VAL A 111 -14.35 -26.61 -11.16
CA VAL A 111 -14.93 -26.27 -9.84
C VAL A 111 -14.42 -27.22 -8.76
N ALA A 112 -14.23 -28.50 -9.10
CA ALA A 112 -13.77 -29.52 -8.16
C ALA A 112 -12.33 -29.26 -7.69
N GLU A 113 -11.40 -28.96 -8.59
CA GLU A 113 -10.01 -28.66 -8.26
C GLU A 113 -9.90 -27.38 -7.41
N LEU A 114 -10.58 -26.30 -7.83
CA LEU A 114 -10.58 -25.04 -7.08
C LEU A 114 -11.18 -25.20 -5.68
N THR A 115 -12.20 -26.03 -5.51
CA THR A 115 -12.79 -26.29 -4.20
C THR A 115 -11.77 -26.95 -3.26
N ILE A 116 -10.97 -27.88 -3.77
CA ILE A 116 -9.88 -28.52 -3.01
C ILE A 116 -8.83 -27.47 -2.63
N GLU A 117 -8.40 -26.62 -3.57
CA GLU A 117 -7.39 -25.58 -3.30
C GLU A 117 -7.87 -24.52 -2.30
N LEU A 118 -9.16 -24.20 -2.31
CA LEU A 118 -9.78 -23.24 -1.40
C LEU A 118 -10.05 -23.82 0.00
N THR A 119 -9.94 -25.15 0.17
CA THR A 119 -10.25 -25.83 1.42
C THR A 119 -8.96 -26.11 2.23
N GLY A 120 -8.95 -25.70 3.49
CA GLY A 120 -7.85 -26.01 4.41
C GLY A 120 -7.66 -24.94 5.49
N THR A 121 -6.45 -24.85 6.03
CA THR A 121 -6.12 -23.98 7.18
C THR A 121 -5.01 -22.98 6.88
N LYS A 122 -4.51 -22.94 5.64
CA LYS A 122 -3.45 -22.03 5.21
C LYS A 122 -4.02 -20.63 4.98
N ARG A 123 -3.33 -19.61 5.47
CA ARG A 123 -3.72 -18.20 5.27
C ARG A 123 -3.30 -17.61 3.93
N TYR A 124 -2.48 -18.33 3.18
CA TYR A 124 -2.02 -17.89 1.86
C TYR A 124 -1.74 -19.12 0.99
N VAL A 125 -2.60 -19.34 -0.01
CA VAL A 125 -2.44 -20.36 -1.05
C VAL A 125 -2.69 -19.70 -2.39
N VAL A 126 -1.72 -19.71 -3.29
CA VAL A 126 -1.88 -19.16 -4.64
C VAL A 126 -2.74 -20.13 -5.46
N ILE A 127 -3.90 -19.66 -5.92
CA ILE A 127 -4.86 -20.45 -6.71
C ILE A 127 -4.80 -20.12 -8.20
N ALA A 128 -4.36 -18.89 -8.53
CA ALA A 128 -4.14 -18.47 -9.91
C ALA A 128 -2.94 -17.52 -9.96
N LYS A 129 -2.06 -17.74 -10.93
CA LYS A 129 -0.90 -16.88 -11.20
C LYS A 129 -1.12 -16.13 -12.51
N GLU A 130 -0.57 -14.92 -12.58
CA GLU A 130 -0.36 -14.20 -13.83
C GLU A 130 -1.65 -14.02 -14.65
N ILE A 131 -2.77 -13.80 -13.97
CA ILE A 131 -4.03 -13.55 -14.66
C ILE A 131 -4.11 -12.09 -15.11
N ASN A 132 -4.83 -11.86 -16.21
CA ASN A 132 -5.11 -10.51 -16.69
C ASN A 132 -5.89 -9.72 -15.62
N PRO A 133 -5.52 -8.46 -15.31
CA PRO A 133 -6.25 -7.60 -14.38
C PRO A 133 -7.76 -7.50 -14.65
N ASP A 134 -8.19 -7.61 -15.91
CA ASP A 134 -9.60 -7.62 -16.29
C ASP A 134 -10.35 -8.85 -15.79
N ILE A 135 -9.71 -10.01 -15.77
CA ILE A 135 -10.28 -11.25 -15.21
C ILE A 135 -10.50 -11.06 -13.71
N TRP A 136 -9.53 -10.50 -13.00
CA TRP A 136 -9.70 -10.17 -11.57
C TRP A 136 -10.86 -9.19 -11.34
N ARG A 137 -10.98 -8.15 -12.18
CA ARG A 137 -12.10 -7.19 -12.09
C ARG A 137 -13.45 -7.88 -12.24
N SER A 138 -13.58 -8.81 -13.18
CA SER A 138 -14.80 -9.61 -13.36
C SER A 138 -15.10 -10.50 -12.14
N ILE A 139 -14.08 -11.20 -11.61
CA ILE A 139 -14.21 -12.02 -10.40
C ILE A 139 -14.65 -11.17 -9.21
N TYR A 140 -14.03 -10.01 -9.02
CA TYR A 140 -14.36 -9.09 -7.94
C TYR A 140 -15.81 -8.60 -8.04
N THR A 141 -16.25 -8.22 -9.24
CA THR A 141 -17.64 -7.80 -9.49
C THR A 141 -18.61 -8.93 -9.17
N ALA A 142 -18.37 -10.15 -9.66
CA ALA A 142 -19.24 -11.31 -9.41
C ALA A 142 -19.38 -11.62 -7.90
N ILE A 143 -18.27 -11.60 -7.16
CA ILE A 143 -18.27 -11.79 -5.70
C ILE A 143 -18.99 -10.64 -4.99
N SER A 144 -18.77 -9.40 -5.42
CA SER A 144 -19.41 -8.21 -4.85
C SER A 144 -20.93 -8.24 -5.04
N GLU A 145 -21.40 -8.60 -6.22
CA GLU A 145 -22.82 -8.73 -6.53
C GLU A 145 -23.48 -9.85 -5.73
N TYR A 146 -22.84 -11.02 -5.65
CA TYR A 146 -23.29 -12.11 -4.79
C TYR A 146 -23.38 -11.66 -3.32
N ASN A 147 -22.32 -11.02 -2.81
CA ASN A 147 -22.27 -10.52 -1.44
C ASN A 147 -23.37 -9.48 -1.18
N LYS A 148 -23.63 -8.57 -2.13
CA LYS A 148 -24.70 -7.58 -2.04
C LYS A 148 -26.09 -8.23 -2.00
N ALA A 149 -26.28 -9.33 -2.72
CA ALA A 149 -27.54 -10.08 -2.70
C ALA A 149 -27.76 -10.77 -1.35
N VAL A 150 -26.79 -11.56 -0.88
CA VAL A 150 -26.95 -12.34 0.36
C VAL A 150 -27.06 -11.44 1.58
N MET A 151 -26.42 -10.26 1.59
CA MET A 151 -26.49 -9.31 2.71
C MET A 151 -27.90 -8.75 2.98
N LYS A 152 -28.85 -8.93 2.06
CA LYS A 152 -30.28 -8.58 2.27
C LYS A 152 -31.05 -9.67 3.03
N GLU A 153 -30.49 -10.87 3.13
CA GLU A 153 -31.10 -12.00 3.82
C GLU A 153 -30.81 -11.98 5.32
N LYS A 154 -31.68 -12.61 6.12
CA LYS A 154 -31.59 -12.65 7.59
C LYS A 154 -30.26 -13.23 8.12
N ASP A 155 -29.63 -14.13 7.37
CA ASP A 155 -28.33 -14.76 7.69
C ASP A 155 -27.21 -14.38 6.70
N GLY A 156 -27.38 -13.29 5.96
CA GLY A 156 -26.50 -12.88 4.85
C GLY A 156 -25.02 -12.79 5.18
N ILE A 157 -24.69 -12.40 6.42
CA ILE A 157 -23.32 -12.26 6.90
C ILE A 157 -22.59 -13.60 6.85
N THR A 158 -23.26 -14.70 7.21
CA THR A 158 -22.65 -16.04 7.23
C THR A 158 -22.42 -16.60 5.82
N LYS A 159 -23.19 -16.12 4.85
CA LYS A 159 -23.12 -16.53 3.44
C LYS A 159 -22.14 -15.70 2.63
N ARG A 160 -21.62 -14.60 3.19
CA ARG A 160 -20.70 -13.70 2.50
C ARG A 160 -19.43 -14.43 2.09
N LEU A 161 -19.08 -14.33 0.82
CA LEU A 161 -17.84 -14.87 0.28
C LEU A 161 -16.69 -13.89 0.51
N GLY A 162 -15.56 -14.43 0.93
CA GLY A 162 -14.34 -13.68 1.19
C GLY A 162 -13.14 -14.61 1.16
N GLY A 163 -11.97 -14.08 1.50
CA GLY A 163 -10.73 -14.85 1.58
C GLY A 163 -9.87 -14.80 0.32
N LEU A 164 -10.34 -14.23 -0.80
CA LEU A 164 -9.48 -13.98 -1.96
C LEU A 164 -8.60 -12.75 -1.75
N ILE A 165 -7.31 -12.91 -2.04
CA ILE A 165 -6.25 -11.92 -1.86
C ILE A 165 -5.60 -11.67 -3.23
N PRO A 166 -5.98 -10.58 -3.93
CA PRO A 166 -5.28 -10.19 -5.15
C PRO A 166 -3.92 -9.62 -4.78
N THR A 167 -2.88 -10.13 -5.43
CA THR A 167 -1.51 -9.63 -5.32
C THR A 167 -1.07 -9.15 -6.70
N ARG A 168 -0.51 -7.94 -6.79
CA ARG A 168 0.04 -7.44 -8.05
C ARG A 168 1.22 -8.30 -8.48
N SER A 169 1.29 -8.64 -9.75
CA SER A 169 2.41 -9.33 -10.40
C SER A 169 2.67 -8.73 -11.79
N TYR A 170 3.72 -9.20 -12.45
CA TYR A 170 4.03 -8.84 -13.82
C TYR A 170 4.40 -10.09 -14.60
N ILE A 171 3.97 -10.16 -15.85
CA ILE A 171 4.39 -11.17 -16.81
C ILE A 171 5.47 -10.55 -17.69
N ARG A 172 6.53 -11.33 -17.97
CA ARG A 172 7.51 -10.94 -18.98
C ARG A 172 6.99 -11.34 -20.35
N ASP A 173 6.56 -10.35 -21.10
CA ASP A 173 6.01 -10.50 -22.45
C ASP A 173 7.12 -10.28 -23.49
N TYR A 174 7.21 -11.20 -24.46
CA TYR A 174 8.14 -11.15 -25.59
C TYR A 174 7.30 -11.04 -26.87
N PRO A 175 7.03 -9.82 -27.39
CA PRO A 175 6.05 -9.60 -28.46
C PRO A 175 6.31 -10.40 -29.73
N ASN A 176 7.58 -10.66 -30.05
CA ASN A 176 8.03 -11.43 -31.21
C ASN A 176 8.26 -12.92 -30.89
N GLY A 177 7.83 -13.38 -29.71
CA GLY A 177 7.85 -14.77 -29.29
C GLY A 177 9.24 -15.37 -29.07
N GLU A 178 9.34 -16.67 -29.32
CA GLU A 178 10.51 -17.50 -28.99
C GLU A 178 11.81 -17.03 -29.66
N MET A 179 11.73 -16.46 -30.87
CA MET A 179 12.91 -15.96 -31.58
C MET A 179 13.62 -14.87 -30.78
N THR A 180 12.85 -13.90 -30.26
CA THR A 180 13.40 -12.82 -29.44
C THR A 180 13.78 -13.29 -28.04
N ALA A 181 13.01 -14.19 -27.44
CA ALA A 181 13.35 -14.80 -26.16
C ALA A 181 14.66 -15.61 -26.22
N SER A 182 14.96 -16.27 -27.33
CA SER A 182 16.21 -17.01 -27.53
C SER A 182 17.44 -16.11 -27.68
N LEU A 183 17.26 -14.93 -28.29
CA LEU A 183 18.33 -13.94 -28.49
C LEU A 183 18.62 -13.14 -27.21
N ILE A 184 17.56 -12.72 -26.51
CA ILE A 184 17.65 -11.83 -25.35
C ILE A 184 17.75 -12.61 -24.04
N GLY A 185 17.12 -13.78 -23.98
CA GLY A 185 17.02 -14.61 -22.80
C GLY A 185 15.69 -14.52 -22.07
N ILE A 186 15.52 -15.39 -21.08
CA ILE A 186 14.31 -15.57 -20.29
C ILE A 186 14.52 -15.26 -18.81
N ILE A 187 13.42 -15.03 -18.09
CA ILE A 187 13.39 -14.90 -16.63
C ILE A 187 12.93 -16.21 -15.97
N ASN A 188 13.20 -16.36 -14.68
CA ASN A 188 12.62 -17.41 -13.84
C ASN A 188 11.32 -16.95 -13.16
N ASP A 189 10.68 -17.87 -12.42
CA ASP A 189 9.47 -17.61 -11.60
C ASP A 189 9.65 -16.49 -10.56
N GLN A 190 10.89 -16.15 -10.19
CA GLN A 190 11.19 -15.07 -9.26
C GLN A 190 11.30 -13.69 -9.94
N GLY A 191 11.27 -13.64 -11.28
CA GLY A 191 11.45 -12.41 -12.06
C GLY A 191 12.91 -12.05 -12.36
N ASP A 192 13.85 -12.94 -12.03
CA ASP A 192 15.28 -12.76 -12.28
C ASP A 192 15.67 -13.28 -13.67
N GLY A 193 16.50 -12.52 -14.36
CA GLY A 193 17.06 -12.90 -15.64
C GLY A 193 17.94 -14.14 -15.54
N SER A 194 17.51 -15.22 -16.19
CA SER A 194 18.14 -16.53 -16.08
C SER A 194 19.25 -16.75 -17.10
N VAL A 195 19.11 -16.19 -18.30
CA VAL A 195 20.07 -16.36 -19.41
C VAL A 195 20.20 -15.09 -20.25
N GLY A 196 21.25 -15.01 -21.07
CA GLY A 196 21.41 -13.97 -22.09
C GLY A 196 21.53 -12.54 -21.54
N ILE A 197 20.98 -11.60 -22.30
CA ILE A 197 20.88 -10.17 -21.97
C ILE A 197 20.02 -9.95 -20.72
N GLU A 198 18.96 -10.76 -20.52
CA GLU A 198 18.16 -10.68 -19.30
C GLU A 198 18.99 -10.94 -18.04
N SER A 199 19.91 -11.90 -18.09
CA SER A 199 20.80 -12.21 -16.97
C SER A 199 21.91 -11.17 -16.80
N SER A 200 22.60 -10.80 -17.89
CA SER A 200 23.72 -9.85 -17.81
C SER A 200 23.29 -8.45 -17.38
N LEU A 201 22.08 -8.04 -17.77
CA LEU A 201 21.50 -6.74 -17.41
C LEU A 201 20.51 -6.83 -16.24
N ASN A 202 20.43 -7.97 -15.53
CA ASN A 202 19.50 -8.14 -14.41
C ASN A 202 19.55 -6.98 -13.38
N PRO A 203 20.73 -6.47 -12.96
CA PRO A 203 20.81 -5.36 -12.01
C PRO A 203 20.16 -4.06 -12.51
N TYR A 204 20.09 -3.86 -13.83
CA TYR A 204 19.50 -2.69 -14.47
C TYR A 204 18.02 -2.91 -14.81
N LEU A 205 17.66 -4.15 -15.20
CA LEU A 205 16.31 -4.49 -15.64
C LEU A 205 15.37 -4.80 -14.48
N ALA A 206 15.83 -5.43 -13.39
CA ALA A 206 14.96 -5.90 -12.30
C ALA A 206 14.16 -4.80 -11.59
N GLY A 207 14.59 -3.53 -11.72
CA GLY A 207 14.04 -2.44 -10.93
C GLY A 207 14.28 -2.67 -9.44
N GLN A 208 13.60 -1.90 -8.59
CA GLN A 208 13.68 -2.08 -7.14
C GLN A 208 12.30 -2.12 -6.53
N ASN A 209 11.99 -3.24 -5.89
CA ASN A 209 10.70 -3.43 -5.25
C ASN A 209 10.48 -2.38 -4.17
N GLY A 210 9.36 -1.68 -4.27
CA GLY A 210 8.88 -0.77 -3.25
C GLY A 210 8.33 -1.52 -2.04
N ARG A 211 7.88 -0.75 -1.05
CA ARG A 211 7.13 -1.27 0.10
C ARG A 211 5.88 -0.42 0.25
N TYR A 212 4.76 -1.06 0.54
CA TYR A 212 3.56 -0.36 1.00
C TYR A 212 3.20 -0.89 2.39
N ARG A 213 2.83 0.03 3.27
CA ARG A 213 2.42 -0.27 4.65
C ARG A 213 0.89 -0.20 4.72
N TYR A 214 0.22 -1.02 5.50
CA TYR A 214 -1.21 -0.87 5.75
C TYR A 214 -1.57 -1.23 7.18
N ALA A 215 -2.58 -0.56 7.74
CA ALA A 215 -3.08 -0.91 9.06
C ALA A 215 -4.12 -2.04 8.94
N ASN A 216 -4.04 -3.05 9.81
CA ASN A 216 -5.01 -4.11 9.94
C ASN A 216 -6.13 -3.64 10.88
N GLY A 217 -7.15 -3.00 10.33
CA GLY A 217 -8.36 -2.58 11.06
C GLY A 217 -9.62 -3.11 10.37
N ILE A 218 -10.70 -3.30 11.12
CA ILE A 218 -12.02 -3.70 10.59
C ILE A 218 -12.42 -2.66 9.52
N GLY A 219 -12.30 -3.05 8.24
CA GLY A 219 -12.78 -2.27 7.10
C GLY A 219 -11.79 -1.35 6.38
N ASN A 220 -10.60 -1.05 6.91
CA ASN A 220 -9.73 -0.04 6.31
C ASN A 220 -8.31 -0.54 6.00
N ARG A 221 -8.02 -0.73 4.71
CA ARG A 221 -6.65 -0.73 4.19
C ARG A 221 -6.20 0.72 4.03
N TYR A 222 -5.55 1.29 5.04
CA TYR A 222 -4.86 2.56 4.84
C TYR A 222 -3.68 2.32 3.91
N ALA A 223 -3.69 2.91 2.71
CA ALA A 223 -2.55 2.89 1.81
C ALA A 223 -1.42 3.71 2.46
N GLY A 224 -0.46 3.01 3.05
CA GLY A 224 0.72 3.61 3.64
C GLY A 224 1.76 3.99 2.60
N PHE A 225 2.68 4.80 3.08
CA PHE A 225 3.83 5.41 2.43
C PHE A 225 4.46 4.57 1.31
N PHE A 226 4.66 5.22 0.17
CA PHE A 226 5.45 4.71 -0.94
C PHE A 226 6.89 5.21 -0.78
N SER A 227 7.85 4.28 -0.81
CA SER A 227 9.25 4.63 -1.02
C SER A 227 9.55 4.46 -2.49
N THR A 228 10.01 5.53 -3.11
CA THR A 228 10.42 5.51 -4.50
C THR A 228 11.91 5.72 -4.63
N LYS A 229 12.49 5.05 -5.63
CA LYS A 229 13.91 5.11 -5.91
C LYS A 229 14.12 5.64 -7.31
N ARG A 230 15.25 6.32 -7.48
CA ARG A 230 15.73 6.85 -8.76
C ARG A 230 15.66 5.76 -9.82
N ASP A 231 14.87 6.01 -10.86
CA ASP A 231 14.75 5.20 -12.08
C ASP A 231 15.98 5.41 -12.98
N GLY A 232 16.63 6.56 -12.86
CA GLY A 232 17.81 6.91 -13.65
C GLY A 232 18.15 8.39 -13.56
N LEU A 233 19.22 8.76 -14.26
CA LEU A 233 19.63 10.15 -14.48
C LEU A 233 19.30 10.50 -15.93
N ASP A 234 18.32 11.35 -16.14
CA ASP A 234 18.03 11.89 -17.45
C ASP A 234 18.84 13.16 -17.68
N THR A 235 19.31 13.32 -18.91
CA THR A 235 20.03 14.51 -19.33
C THR A 235 19.06 15.42 -20.07
N ILE A 236 18.91 16.63 -19.56
CA ILE A 236 18.12 17.70 -20.18
C ILE A 236 19.07 18.67 -20.85
N TYR A 237 18.91 18.86 -22.15
CA TYR A 237 19.62 19.86 -22.94
C TYR A 237 18.70 21.05 -23.17
N LYS A 238 19.11 22.24 -22.74
CA LYS A 238 18.42 23.48 -23.10
C LYS A 238 19.07 24.07 -24.34
N VAL A 239 18.27 24.30 -25.39
CA VAL A 239 18.71 24.93 -26.63
C VAL A 239 17.70 26.02 -27.00
N GLY A 240 18.06 27.28 -26.74
CA GLY A 240 17.15 28.41 -26.86
C GLY A 240 15.98 28.28 -25.89
N ASP A 241 14.79 28.19 -26.46
CA ASP A 241 13.53 28.01 -25.72
C ASP A 241 13.11 26.54 -25.60
N GLU A 242 13.84 25.60 -26.22
CA GLU A 242 13.54 24.17 -26.18
C GLU A 242 14.31 23.42 -25.08
N TYR A 243 13.62 22.44 -24.48
CA TYR A 243 14.17 21.51 -23.51
C TYR A 243 14.07 20.09 -24.06
N LEU A 244 15.22 19.48 -24.35
CA LEU A 244 15.31 18.13 -24.89
C LEU A 244 15.68 17.13 -23.80
N ARG A 245 14.89 16.07 -23.64
CA ARG A 245 15.10 15.03 -22.63
C ARG A 245 15.68 13.78 -23.28
N ASN A 246 16.89 13.40 -22.90
CA ASN A 246 17.65 12.29 -23.50
C ASN A 246 17.61 12.28 -25.05
N PRO A 247 17.86 13.43 -25.73
CA PRO A 247 17.72 13.50 -27.17
C PRO A 247 18.71 12.56 -27.86
N VAL A 248 18.27 11.97 -28.98
CA VAL A 248 19.19 11.28 -29.89
C VAL A 248 20.10 12.32 -30.58
N PRO A 249 21.34 12.00 -30.97
CA PRO A 249 22.27 12.98 -31.56
C PRO A 249 21.69 13.77 -32.74
N LYS A 250 20.88 13.10 -33.58
CA LYS A 250 20.22 13.72 -34.73
C LYS A 250 19.16 14.76 -34.35
N GLU A 251 18.44 14.55 -33.26
CA GLU A 251 17.43 15.47 -32.73
C GLU A 251 18.10 16.70 -32.11
N LEU A 252 19.17 16.48 -31.34
CA LEU A 252 19.98 17.57 -30.78
C LEU A 252 20.61 18.42 -31.90
N ASP A 253 21.22 17.81 -32.92
CA ASP A 253 21.83 18.51 -34.05
C ASP A 253 20.81 19.31 -34.86
N SER A 254 19.60 18.76 -35.05
CA SER A 254 18.51 19.47 -35.73
C SER A 254 18.09 20.71 -34.95
N THR A 255 17.97 20.58 -33.63
CA THR A 255 17.57 21.67 -32.73
C THR A 255 18.65 22.76 -32.66
N LEU A 256 19.92 22.37 -32.56
CA LEU A 256 21.06 23.29 -32.59
C LEU A 256 21.11 24.09 -33.90
N LYS A 257 20.87 23.45 -35.05
CA LYS A 257 20.79 24.14 -36.36
C LYS A 257 19.63 25.12 -36.44
N ALA A 258 18.45 24.73 -35.93
CA ALA A 258 17.27 25.59 -35.92
C ALA A 258 17.51 26.90 -35.12
N PHE A 259 18.17 26.79 -33.97
CA PHE A 259 18.55 27.94 -33.15
C PHE A 259 19.89 28.60 -33.53
N LYS A 260 20.55 28.12 -34.59
CA LYS A 260 21.87 28.59 -35.07
C LYS A 260 22.95 28.56 -33.98
N LYS A 261 22.97 27.51 -33.16
CA LYS A 261 23.95 27.31 -32.09
C LYS A 261 24.88 26.15 -32.42
N SER A 262 26.13 26.24 -31.95
CA SER A 262 27.11 25.15 -32.04
C SER A 262 27.05 24.20 -30.86
N GLU A 263 26.48 24.64 -29.73
CA GLU A 263 26.34 23.86 -28.51
C GLU A 263 25.08 24.26 -27.71
N PRO A 264 24.61 23.40 -26.79
CA PRO A 264 23.49 23.69 -25.90
C PRO A 264 23.80 24.82 -24.92
N ASP A 265 22.78 25.60 -24.53
CA ASP A 265 22.92 26.69 -23.56
C ASP A 265 23.20 26.18 -22.14
N SER A 266 22.58 25.05 -21.78
CA SER A 266 22.86 24.35 -20.54
C SER A 266 22.52 22.88 -20.63
N ILE A 267 23.26 22.08 -19.86
CA ILE A 267 23.04 20.65 -19.71
C ILE A 267 22.73 20.41 -18.24
N GLY A 268 21.49 20.00 -17.96
CA GLY A 268 21.02 19.65 -16.63
C GLY A 268 20.89 18.15 -16.49
N TYR A 269 21.17 17.62 -15.30
CA TYR A 269 20.91 16.22 -14.98
C TYR A 269 19.73 16.15 -14.02
N ILE A 270 18.65 15.49 -14.42
CA ILE A 270 17.48 15.29 -13.57
C ILE A 270 17.43 13.83 -13.16
N SER A 271 17.51 13.61 -11.85
CA SER A 271 17.30 12.29 -11.27
C SER A 271 15.80 12.00 -11.26
N ILE A 272 15.34 11.13 -12.14
CA ILE A 272 13.93 10.75 -12.20
C ILE A 272 13.69 9.60 -11.25
N SER A 273 12.59 9.67 -10.50
CA SER A 273 12.12 8.55 -9.67
C SER A 273 10.92 7.92 -10.37
N LYS A 274 10.88 6.59 -10.45
CA LYS A 274 9.74 5.89 -11.07
C LYS A 274 8.62 5.82 -10.06
N ASP A 275 7.85 6.88 -9.98
CA ASP A 275 6.73 6.98 -9.06
C ASP A 275 5.46 6.89 -9.89
N SER A 276 4.92 5.68 -10.02
CA SER A 276 3.50 5.55 -10.26
C SER A 276 2.81 5.59 -8.91
N THR A 277 2.19 6.72 -8.58
CA THR A 277 0.72 6.91 -8.58
C THR A 277 0.27 7.90 -7.49
N TYR A 278 -0.72 8.71 -7.88
CA TYR A 278 -1.66 9.45 -7.03
C TYR A 278 -2.41 8.54 -6.04
N VAL A 279 -2.84 9.10 -4.90
CA VAL A 279 -3.92 8.52 -4.08
C VAL A 279 -5.10 9.48 -4.14
N PHE A 280 -6.17 9.10 -4.84
CA PHE A 280 -7.49 9.59 -4.47
C PHE A 280 -8.03 8.65 -3.39
N PRO A 281 -8.57 9.17 -2.28
CA PRO A 281 -9.35 8.35 -1.37
C PRO A 281 -10.59 7.86 -2.13
N ILE A 282 -10.60 6.59 -2.55
CA ILE A 282 -11.86 5.92 -2.88
C ILE A 282 -12.42 5.43 -1.54
N THR A 283 -13.09 6.33 -0.84
CA THR A 283 -14.00 5.97 0.24
C THR A 283 -15.42 6.16 -0.28
N ASN A 284 -16.29 5.16 -0.11
CA ASN A 284 -17.72 5.27 -0.39
C ASN A 284 -18.51 5.99 0.72
N TYR A 285 -17.84 6.84 1.51
CA TYR A 285 -18.42 7.64 2.57
C TYR A 285 -17.93 9.09 2.46
N GLU A 286 -18.83 10.03 2.74
CA GLU A 286 -18.55 11.46 2.94
C GLU A 286 -17.45 11.61 4.00
N SER A 287 -16.26 12.04 3.57
CA SER A 287 -15.12 12.26 4.44
C SER A 287 -15.32 13.53 5.27
N GLY A 288 -15.80 13.37 6.50
CA GLY A 288 -15.63 14.35 7.58
C GLY A 288 -14.27 14.24 8.30
N LEU A 289 -13.25 13.63 7.69
CA LEU A 289 -11.92 13.50 8.29
C LEU A 289 -11.14 14.81 8.14
N GLN A 290 -10.88 15.46 9.27
CA GLN A 290 -9.80 16.44 9.38
C GLN A 290 -8.49 15.77 8.99
N GLU A 291 -7.76 16.39 8.06
CA GLU A 291 -6.42 15.98 7.65
C GLU A 291 -5.51 15.85 8.89
N SER A 292 -5.04 14.63 9.18
CA SER A 292 -4.00 14.44 10.17
C SER A 292 -2.68 15.00 9.62
N ARG A 293 -2.21 16.11 10.17
CA ARG A 293 -0.94 16.80 9.82
C ARG A 293 0.35 16.01 10.12
N GLY A 294 0.27 14.71 10.36
CA GLY A 294 1.38 13.85 10.78
C GLY A 294 1.59 12.65 9.86
N ALA A 295 1.57 12.84 8.54
CA ALA A 295 1.81 11.78 7.55
C ALA A 295 3.10 12.07 6.78
N GLY A 296 4.19 11.41 7.17
CA GLY A 296 5.47 11.42 6.46
C GLY A 296 6.41 10.34 6.98
N ASP A 297 7.24 9.79 6.11
CA ASP A 297 8.43 9.04 6.54
C ASP A 297 9.47 10.06 7.03
N ASN A 298 9.94 9.94 8.28
CA ASN A 298 10.83 10.90 8.94
C ASN A 298 10.34 12.37 8.97
N ASN A 299 9.06 12.66 9.24
CA ASN A 299 8.47 14.03 9.27
C ASN A 299 8.56 14.79 7.93
N LEU A 300 8.64 14.09 6.80
CA LEU A 300 8.66 14.69 5.46
C LEU A 300 7.32 14.49 4.74
N VAL A 301 6.69 15.57 4.30
CA VAL A 301 5.49 15.56 3.44
C VAL A 301 5.94 15.63 1.97
N SER A 302 5.24 14.93 1.07
CA SER A 302 5.54 15.00 -0.36
C SER A 302 4.46 15.78 -1.09
N GLU A 303 4.84 16.84 -1.82
CA GLU A 303 3.95 17.65 -2.65
C GLU A 303 4.30 17.48 -4.13
N VAL A 304 3.32 17.32 -5.01
CA VAL A 304 3.54 17.31 -6.46
C VAL A 304 2.97 18.59 -7.07
N ARG A 305 3.83 19.41 -7.70
CA ARG A 305 3.39 20.55 -8.52
C ARG A 305 3.59 20.25 -9.99
N GLN A 306 2.62 20.63 -10.82
CA GLN A 306 2.74 20.51 -12.26
C GLN A 306 3.12 21.88 -12.85
N GLU A 307 4.20 21.94 -13.61
CA GLU A 307 4.59 23.13 -14.39
C GLU A 307 4.78 22.69 -15.85
N GLY A 308 3.84 23.10 -16.71
CA GLY A 308 3.74 22.58 -18.08
C GLY A 308 3.42 21.08 -18.11
N ASP A 309 4.16 20.33 -18.93
CA ASP A 309 4.08 18.87 -19.02
C ASP A 309 4.88 18.14 -17.92
N MET A 310 5.61 18.89 -17.09
CA MET A 310 6.47 18.34 -16.05
C MET A 310 5.75 18.33 -14.70
N LYS A 311 6.00 17.26 -13.92
CA LYS A 311 5.54 17.14 -12.53
C LYS A 311 6.75 17.11 -11.61
N PHE A 312 6.78 18.02 -10.65
CA PHE A 312 7.84 18.17 -9.65
C PHE A 312 7.37 17.58 -8.33
N LEU A 313 8.11 16.61 -7.78
CA LEU A 313 7.88 16.04 -6.45
C LEU A 313 8.81 16.72 -5.44
N TYR A 314 8.26 17.51 -4.53
CA TYR A 314 8.97 18.14 -3.43
C TYR A 314 8.86 17.28 -2.17
N LYS A 315 9.99 17.07 -1.48
CA LYS A 315 10.00 16.55 -0.11
C LYS A 315 10.12 17.72 0.86
N LEU A 316 9.02 18.08 1.49
CA LEU A 316 8.93 19.17 2.44
C LEU A 316 9.19 18.64 3.85
N LYS A 317 10.14 19.25 4.55
CA LYS A 317 10.33 19.01 5.98
C LYS A 317 9.28 19.77 6.75
N VAL A 318 8.46 19.07 7.53
CA VAL A 318 7.56 19.74 8.47
C VAL A 318 8.45 20.36 9.54
N ASN A 319 8.44 21.69 9.63
CA ASN A 319 9.07 22.35 10.76
C ASN A 319 8.13 22.19 11.97
N ASP A 320 8.65 21.60 13.04
CA ASP A 320 7.98 21.60 14.33
C ASP A 320 7.92 23.05 14.83
N VAL A 321 6.71 23.58 15.04
CA VAL A 321 6.46 24.85 15.73
C VAL A 321 6.24 24.56 17.21
#